data_AF-F7QXA4-F1
#
_entry.id   AF-F7QXA4-F1
#
_cell.length_a   1.000
_cell.length_b   1.000
_cell.length_c   1.000
_cell.angle_alpha   90.00
_cell.angle_beta   90.00
_cell.angle_gamma   90.00
#
_symmetry.space_group_name_H-M   'P 1'
#
loop_
_entity.id
_entity.type
_entity.pdbx_description
1 polymer ?
#
loop_
_entity_poly.entity_id
_entity_poly.type
_entity_poly.pdbx_seq_one_letter_code
_entity_poly.pdbx_strand_id
1 'polypeptide(L)' 'MLFKETVVFDHYRQKIVLIANVNPAELDESLEVAKKKLKNLRNVLAGKERFEFEKLELKSSLETEFSLQEMTRLR' A
#
# COMPACT_ATOMS: atom_id res chain seq x y z
N MET A 1 4.88 13.78 -0.35
CA MET A 1 5.89 12.74 -0.64
C MET A 1 6.01 12.60 -2.16
N LEU A 2 7.23 12.50 -2.70
CA LEU A 2 7.44 12.17 -4.10
C LEU A 2 7.60 10.65 -4.23
N PHE A 3 6.62 10.00 -4.83
CA PHE A 3 6.64 8.54 -4.99
C PHE A 3 7.46 8.16 -6.20
N LYS A 4 8.48 7.32 -6.02
CA LYS A 4 9.28 6.77 -7.12
C LYS A 4 8.56 5.61 -7.82
N GLU A 5 7.71 4.90 -7.08
CA GLU A 5 6.96 3.74 -7.53
C GLU A 5 5.53 3.83 -6.99
N THR A 6 4.56 3.39 -7.78
CA THR A 6 3.15 3.41 -7.39
C THR A 6 2.41 2.23 -8.01
N VAL A 7 1.58 1.58 -7.19
CA VAL A 7 0.65 0.52 -7.60
C VAL A 7 -0.76 1.10 -7.50
N VAL A 8 -1.43 1.21 -8.64
CA VAL A 8 -2.80 1.73 -8.72
C VAL A 8 -3.77 0.58 -8.98
N PHE A 9 -4.78 0.46 -8.13
CA PHE A 9 -5.85 -0.51 -8.27
C PHE A 9 -7.06 0.19 -8.90
N ASP A 10 -7.26 -0.04 -10.20
CA ASP A 10 -8.47 0.39 -10.89
C ASP A 10 -9.53 -0.71 -10.73
N HIS A 11 -10.33 -0.57 -9.66
CA HIS A 11 -11.38 -1.53 -9.35
C HIS A 11 -12.44 -1.62 -10.46
N TYR A 12 -12.81 -0.48 -11.04
CA TYR A 12 -13.83 -0.41 -12.09
C TYR A 12 -13.41 -1.20 -13.33
N ARG A 13 -12.15 -1.05 -13.77
CA ARG A 13 -11.62 -1.77 -14.93
C ARG A 13 -11.02 -3.13 -14.59
N GLN A 14 -11.01 -3.51 -13.31
CA GLN A 14 -10.34 -4.70 -12.79
C GLN A 14 -8.87 -4.81 -13.24
N LYS A 15 -8.13 -3.71 -13.15
CA LYS A 15 -6.73 -3.61 -13.58
C LYS A 15 -5.83 -3.10 -12.48
N ILE A 16 -4.59 -3.58 -12.49
CA ILE A 16 -3.50 -3.03 -11.69
C ILE A 16 -2.56 -2.28 -12.63
N VAL A 17 -2.29 -1.01 -12.34
CA VAL A 17 -1.33 -0.18 -13.09
C VAL A 17 -0.09 0.03 -12.24
N LEU A 18 1.06 -0.30 -12.80
CA LEU A 18 2.36 -0.11 -12.16
C LEU A 18 3.05 1.10 -12.78
N ILE A 19 3.45 2.05 -11.96
CA ILE A 19 4.10 3.30 -12.38
C ILE A 19 5.45 3.39 -11.68
N ALA A 20 6.50 3.68 -12.44
CA ALA A 20 7.83 3.99 -11.92
C ALA A 20 8.31 5.30 -12.54
N ASN A 21 8.61 6.29 -11.70
CA ASN A 21 9.07 7.60 -12.12
C ASN A 21 10.59 7.58 -12.36
N VAL A 22 11.02 8.25 -13.44
CA VAL A 22 12.42 8.34 -13.86
C VAL A 22 12.98 9.73 -13.55
N ASN A 23 14.29 9.81 -13.34
CA ASN A 23 14.99 11.08 -13.15
C ASN A 23 15.44 11.60 -14.52
N PRO A 24 14.91 12.72 -15.01
CA PRO A 24 15.29 13.23 -16.33
C PRO A 24 16.76 13.64 -16.42
N ALA A 25 17.41 13.97 -15.29
CA ALA A 25 18.84 14.29 -15.26
C ALA A 25 19.74 13.06 -15.49
N GLU A 26 19.23 11.86 -15.22
CA GLU A 26 19.94 10.58 -15.30
C GLU A 26 19.06 9.58 -16.07
N LEU A 27 18.60 9.99 -17.26
CA LEU A 27 17.49 9.31 -17.94
C LEU A 27 17.78 7.84 -18.23
N ASP A 28 18.93 7.51 -18.81
CA ASP A 28 19.24 6.14 -19.24
C ASP A 28 19.34 5.18 -18.04
N GLU A 29 20.10 5.57 -17.00
CA GLU A 29 20.25 4.75 -15.80
C GLU A 29 18.91 4.62 -15.05
N SER A 30 18.21 5.74 -14.85
CA SER A 30 16.95 5.73 -14.10
C SER A 30 15.83 4.97 -14.82
N LEU A 31 15.82 5.00 -16.16
CA LEU A 31 14.90 4.22 -16.97
C LEU A 31 15.16 2.72 -16.85
N GLU A 32 16.41 2.28 -16.91
CA GLU A 32 16.75 0.86 -16.73
C GLU A 32 16.40 0.36 -15.33
N VAL A 33 16.66 1.18 -14.30
CA VAL A 33 16.23 0.89 -12.93
C VAL A 33 14.69 0.80 -12.84
N ALA A 34 13.96 1.73 -13.46
CA ALA A 34 12.50 1.74 -13.47
C ALA A 34 11.93 0.48 -14.16
N LYS A 35 12.47 0.08 -15.32
CA LYS A 35 12.08 -1.16 -16.02
C LYS A 35 12.29 -2.40 -15.15
N LYS A 36 13.45 -2.52 -14.49
CA LYS A 36 13.75 -3.65 -13.60
C LYS A 36 12.77 -3.71 -12.44
N LYS A 37 12.44 -2.57 -11.84
CA LYS A 37 11.47 -2.48 -10.74
C LYS A 37 10.06 -2.88 -11.16
N LEU A 38 9.57 -2.36 -12.29
CA LEU A 38 8.27 -2.74 -12.85
C LEU A 38 8.19 -4.25 -13.13
N LYS A 39 9.26 -4.84 -13.69
CA LYS A 39 9.35 -6.28 -13.92
C LYS A 39 9.30 -7.08 -12.62
N ASN A 40 10.02 -6.64 -11.58
CA ASN A 40 10.01 -7.27 -10.27
C ASN A 40 8.61 -7.19 -9.62
N LEU A 41 7.99 -6.02 -9.58
CA LEU A 41 6.64 -5.82 -9.04
C LEU A 41 5.61 -6.70 -9.75
N ARG A 42 5.67 -6.77 -11.09
CA ARG A 42 4.83 -7.67 -11.87
C ARG A 42 5.03 -9.13 -11.46
N ASN A 43 6.27 -9.57 -11.29
CA ASN A 43 6.56 -10.96 -10.92
C ASN A 43 6.04 -11.29 -9.52
N VAL A 44 6.19 -10.38 -8.55
CA VAL A 44 5.65 -10.54 -7.19
C VAL A 44 4.12 -10.64 -7.24
N LEU A 45 3.45 -9.74 -7.97
CA LEU A 45 2.00 -9.73 -8.08
C LEU A 45 1.43 -10.95 -8.84
N ALA A 46 2.19 -11.50 -9.77
CA ALA A 46 1.82 -12.72 -10.49
C ALA A 46 2.16 -14.01 -9.72
N GLY A 47 2.94 -13.91 -8.65
CA GLY A 47 3.31 -15.03 -7.80
C GLY A 47 2.09 -15.64 -7.09
N LYS A 48 2.21 -16.92 -6.72
CA LYS A 48 1.21 -17.61 -5.89
C LYS A 48 1.54 -17.58 -4.40
N GLU A 49 2.72 -17.06 -4.05
CA GLU A 49 3.17 -16.94 -2.68
C GLU A 49 2.24 -15.98 -1.94
N ARG A 50 1.68 -16.48 -0.84
CA ARG A 50 0.89 -15.66 0.08
C ARG A 50 1.73 -15.43 1.31
N PHE A 51 1.80 -14.18 1.72
CA PHE A 51 2.31 -13.85 3.03
C PHE A 51 1.23 -14.22 4.06
N GLU A 52 1.52 -15.17 4.93
CA GLU A 52 0.64 -15.52 6.03
C GLU A 52 0.81 -14.48 7.14
N PHE A 53 -0.24 -13.71 7.41
CA PHE A 53 -0.23 -12.76 8.50
C PHE A 53 -0.45 -13.49 9.82
N GLU A 54 0.34 -13.13 10.83
CA GLU A 54 0.06 -13.56 12.19
C GLU A 54 -1.33 -13.07 12.61
N LYS A 55 -2.00 -13.84 13.47
CA LYS A 55 -3.30 -13.43 14.01
C LYS A 55 -3.12 -12.12 14.77
N LEU A 56 -3.93 -11.13 14.41
CA LEU A 56 -3.93 -9.85 15.10
C LEU A 56 -4.55 -10.02 16.48
N GLU A 57 -3.77 -9.72 17.51
CA GLU A 57 -4.25 -9.61 18.88
C GLU A 57 -4.26 -8.13 19.29
N LEU A 58 -5.27 -7.75 20.07
CA LEU A 58 -5.33 -6.42 20.64
C LEU A 58 -4.20 -6.26 21.65
N LYS A 59 -3.39 -5.21 21.50
CA LYS A 59 -2.34 -4.88 22.47
C LYS A 59 -2.88 -4.44 23.83
N SER A 60 -4.13 -4.01 23.88
CA SER A 60 -4.83 -3.54 25.07
C SER A 60 -6.32 -3.83 24.97
N SER A 61 -7.02 -3.79 26.11
CA SER A 61 -8.48 -3.74 26.15
C SER A 61 -8.99 -2.57 25.30
N LEU A 62 -10.13 -2.77 24.64
CA LEU A 62 -10.91 -1.67 24.09
C LEU A 62 -11.66 -1.02 25.26
N GLU A 63 -11.19 0.16 25.66
CA GLU A 63 -11.82 0.95 26.71
C GLU A 63 -12.52 2.14 26.07
N THR A 64 -13.70 2.48 26.60
CA THR A 64 -14.41 3.69 26.21
C THR A 64 -13.75 4.89 26.88
N GLU A 65 -13.49 5.94 26.11
CA GLU A 65 -12.97 7.21 26.65
C GLU A 65 -13.96 7.86 27.64
N PHE A 66 -15.26 7.59 27.46
CA PHE A 66 -16.34 8.12 28.28
C PHE A 66 -17.18 7.01 28.88
N SER A 67 -17.66 7.22 30.09
CA SER A 67 -18.71 6.39 30.68
C SER A 67 -20.04 6.56 29.95
N LEU A 68 -20.95 5.60 30.11
CA LEU A 68 -22.28 5.64 29.52
C LEU A 68 -23.08 6.90 29.91
N GLN A 69 -22.87 7.40 31.13
CA GLN A 69 -23.53 8.61 31.62
C GLN A 69 -23.02 9.87 30.90
N GLU A 70 -21.70 9.96 30.69
CA GLU A 70 -21.08 11.06 29.94
C GLU A 70 -21.52 11.06 28.49
N MET A 71 -21.59 9.89 27.85
CA MET A 71 -22.09 9.75 26.48
C MET A 71 -23.55 10.21 26.32
N THR A 72 -24.38 10.02 27.35
CA THR A 72 -25.79 10.43 27.33
C THR A 72 -25.95 11.94 27.46
N ARG A 73 -25.00 12.62 28.12
CA ARG A 73 -24.98 14.09 28.29
C ARG A 73 -24.44 14.85 27.08
N LEU A 74 -23.76 14.15 26.15
CA LEU A 74 -23.20 14.71 24.92
C LEU A 74 -24.19 14.70 23.73
N ARG A 75 -25.41 14.19 23.92
CA ARG A 75 -26.51 14.24 22.93
C ARG A 75 -27.47 15.39 23.25
#